data_AF-A0A835G908-F1
#
_entry.id   AF-A0A835G908-F1
#
_cell.length_a   1.000
_cell.length_b   1.000
_cell.length_c   1.000
_cell.angle_alpha   90.00
_cell.angle_beta   90.00
_cell.angle_gamma   90.00
#
_symmetry.space_group_name_H-M   'P 1'
#
loop_
_entity.id
_entity.type
_entity.pdbx_description
1 polymer ?
#
loop_
_entity_poly.entity_id
_entity_poly.type
_entity_poly.pdbx_seq_one_letter_code
_entity_poly.pdbx_strand_id
1 'polypeptide(L)'
;MNTDYYGMEDDGTLIIYNIDRASQGTYLCLAENYIGKDSEYYNVVVKDILSIVPSKTLYVQEGKSINIKCDIPHGAIDHLRWFKDGKMWIERDEIYLYRATRSDDGVYTCRVSNFLKTRSIATKLVVGFKPIFRSEAEETIEFVQGSYSTLLNCEAFGEPKPESVTWTHDGVIKNITTMYYALGVDLGATGIYECEISNQFGSIRRSFNVTSRDCLLDIKKSFVGKHPIMFSTSSGWSVFPITDNYMIIPHKSHFYMRCPSGFVNPELFLNSKIMPYCERDDIVKIAGNFYKFGDLKCNKEAKPNFENTEEQCFGDNTEYVKLGFRPSSSNNYVVEVYRVCFDKVNDVPLFTMHQLSPHHTDIPSTSQWYSSSDTSTEDFEELYNCRRQLYDVSMALGRGLRSASCCFGKRHLVNPRDLLPGIPVTVSFEYKNIVPHWSTCNSKNWDDLDLRKLETWTSNVHRGKLSVDININNGRGRNQTIPRYLWKDKFAFSKTFLPAVANVVQDRASDSSIAIVQVNIPELTREEARKHVLCTDICDNIDWIAGPEWNDVDRGYTFCCSMKEFEKAFGYTRPITGMKRVLFDASLIPDSFLVLT
;
A
#
# COMPACT_ATOMS: atom_id res chain seq x y z
N MET A 1 57.44 66.91 -21.50
CA MET A 1 57.78 66.40 -20.15
C MET A 1 56.84 65.24 -19.87
N ASN A 2 57.35 64.01 -19.68
CA ASN A 2 56.51 62.88 -19.27
C ASN A 2 56.86 62.46 -17.84
N THR A 3 55.82 62.20 -17.05
CA THR A 3 55.85 61.59 -15.72
C THR A 3 54.85 60.44 -15.69
N ASP A 4 54.82 59.66 -14.61
CA ASP A 4 53.85 58.58 -14.41
C ASP A 4 52.39 59.05 -14.29
N TYR A 5 52.17 60.37 -14.18
CA TYR A 5 50.86 61.01 -13.95
C TYR A 5 50.41 61.92 -15.10
N TYR A 6 51.33 62.48 -15.87
CA TYR A 6 51.02 63.33 -17.02
C TYR A 6 52.08 63.24 -18.12
N GLY A 7 51.64 63.32 -19.36
CA GLY A 7 52.48 63.44 -20.55
C GLY A 7 52.10 64.66 -21.37
N MET A 8 52.96 65.04 -22.30
CA MET A 8 52.70 66.15 -23.22
C MET A 8 53.19 65.79 -24.62
N GLU A 9 52.31 65.89 -25.61
CA GLU A 9 52.61 65.62 -27.02
C GLU A 9 53.35 66.81 -27.66
N ASP A 10 53.99 66.57 -28.81
CA ASP A 10 54.85 67.55 -29.48
C ASP A 10 54.10 68.80 -29.99
N ASP A 11 52.76 68.73 -30.09
CA ASP A 11 51.89 69.86 -30.43
C ASP A 11 51.43 70.70 -29.23
N GLY A 12 51.84 70.31 -28.01
CA GLY A 12 51.46 70.96 -26.74
C GLY A 12 50.28 70.30 -26.02
N THR A 13 49.68 69.24 -26.55
CA THR A 13 48.55 68.54 -25.91
C THR A 13 48.96 67.89 -24.59
N LEU A 14 48.35 68.31 -23.48
CA LEU A 14 48.53 67.72 -22.15
C LEU A 14 47.64 66.47 -21.98
N ILE A 15 48.26 65.33 -21.71
CA ILE A 15 47.60 64.07 -21.36
C ILE A 15 47.74 63.84 -19.86
N ILE A 16 46.62 63.62 -19.15
CA ILE A 16 46.63 63.24 -17.74
C ILE A 16 46.33 61.74 -17.63
N TYR A 17 47.28 60.97 -17.08
CA TYR A 17 47.15 59.54 -16.86
C TYR A 17 46.53 59.25 -15.49
N ASN A 18 45.79 58.14 -15.37
CA ASN A 18 45.23 57.67 -14.09
C ASN A 18 44.42 58.72 -13.29
N ILE A 19 43.61 59.52 -13.99
CA ILE A 19 42.79 60.62 -13.44
C ILE A 19 42.08 60.22 -12.15
N ASP A 20 42.39 60.96 -11.08
CA ASP A 20 41.85 60.83 -9.73
C ASP A 20 41.33 62.19 -9.22
N ARG A 21 40.87 62.28 -7.96
CA ARG A 21 40.43 63.57 -7.40
C ARG A 21 41.55 64.61 -7.25
N ALA A 22 42.83 64.21 -7.17
CA ALA A 22 43.95 65.15 -7.15
C ALA A 22 44.24 65.75 -8.54
N SER A 23 43.79 65.09 -9.60
CA SER A 23 43.82 65.56 -11.00
C SER A 23 42.74 66.62 -11.32
N GLN A 24 41.97 67.07 -10.32
CA GLN A 24 41.01 68.17 -10.45
C GLN A 24 41.70 69.51 -10.16
N GLY A 25 41.54 70.47 -11.06
CA GLY A 25 42.10 71.81 -10.89
C GLY A 25 42.04 72.67 -12.16
N THR A 26 42.58 73.88 -12.07
CA THR A 26 42.79 74.76 -13.22
C THR A 26 44.19 74.54 -13.77
N TYR A 27 44.27 74.12 -15.03
CA TYR A 27 45.51 73.91 -15.77
C TYR A 27 45.76 75.12 -16.68
N LEU A 28 47.00 75.60 -16.73
CA LEU A 28 47.41 76.72 -17.58
C LEU A 28 48.22 76.20 -18.76
N CYS A 29 47.74 76.45 -19.98
CA CYS A 29 48.57 76.35 -21.17
C CYS A 29 49.23 77.71 -21.41
N LEU A 30 50.56 77.75 -21.50
CA LEU A 30 51.34 78.97 -21.73
C LEU A 30 52.20 78.78 -22.98
N ALA A 31 51.92 79.53 -24.03
CA ALA A 31 52.72 79.58 -25.25
C ALA A 31 53.64 80.81 -25.18
N GLU A 32 54.94 80.63 -25.44
CA GLU A 32 55.93 81.71 -25.38
C GLU A 32 56.86 81.66 -26.59
N ASN A 33 57.16 82.84 -27.15
CA ASN A 33 58.19 83.04 -28.15
C ASN A 33 58.99 84.32 -27.84
N TYR A 34 59.96 84.65 -28.69
CA TYR A 34 60.86 85.79 -28.49
C TYR A 34 60.21 87.18 -28.59
N ILE A 35 58.94 87.27 -29.00
CA ILE A 35 58.15 88.51 -29.12
C ILE A 35 57.16 88.65 -27.95
N GLY A 36 56.63 87.55 -27.40
CA GLY A 36 55.68 87.61 -26.30
C GLY A 36 55.18 86.24 -25.81
N LYS A 37 54.21 86.29 -24.91
CA LYS A 37 53.52 85.13 -24.33
C LYS A 37 52.02 85.25 -24.53
N ASP A 38 51.34 84.12 -24.70
CA ASP A 38 49.89 84.00 -24.68
C ASP A 38 49.49 82.79 -23.82
N SER A 39 48.29 82.79 -23.22
CA SER A 39 47.93 81.78 -22.22
C SER A 39 46.44 81.52 -22.07
N GLU A 40 46.06 80.24 -22.02
CA GLU A 40 44.68 79.78 -21.90
C GLU A 40 44.50 78.90 -20.65
N TYR A 41 43.38 79.07 -19.93
CA TYR A 41 43.09 78.36 -18.68
C TYR A 41 42.01 77.29 -18.86
N TYR A 42 42.32 76.05 -18.50
CA TYR A 42 41.42 74.89 -18.60
C TYR A 42 41.00 74.41 -17.21
N ASN A 43 39.71 74.44 -16.92
CA ASN A 43 39.16 73.92 -15.66
C ASN A 43 38.81 72.43 -15.80
N VAL A 44 39.67 71.56 -15.26
CA VAL A 44 39.45 70.10 -15.20
C VAL A 44 38.68 69.77 -13.94
N VAL A 45 37.47 69.22 -14.10
CA VAL A 45 36.62 68.74 -13.00
C VAL A 45 36.56 67.21 -13.06
N VAL A 46 37.02 66.55 -12.01
CA VAL A 46 37.01 65.09 -11.92
C VAL A 46 35.74 64.63 -11.22
N LYS A 47 34.89 63.94 -11.97
CA LYS A 47 33.68 63.30 -11.44
C LYS A 47 34.00 61.85 -11.11
N ASP A 48 33.74 61.46 -9.87
CA ASP A 48 33.82 60.05 -9.47
C ASP A 48 32.91 59.20 -10.35
N ILE A 49 33.32 57.96 -10.60
CA ILE A 49 32.40 56.94 -11.14
C ILE A 49 31.46 56.56 -9.99
N LEU A 50 30.31 57.23 -9.92
CA LEU A 50 29.16 56.72 -9.16
C LEU A 50 28.90 55.27 -9.58
N SER A 51 28.55 54.40 -8.63
CA SER A 51 28.21 53.00 -8.91
C SER A 51 27.08 52.95 -9.94
N ILE A 52 27.42 52.69 -11.20
CA ILE A 52 26.47 52.65 -12.30
C ILE A 52 25.68 51.35 -12.13
N VAL A 53 24.39 51.48 -11.84
CA VAL A 53 23.48 50.33 -11.77
C VAL A 53 23.55 49.58 -13.12
N PRO A 54 23.89 48.28 -13.13
CA PRO A 54 24.01 47.53 -14.38
C PRO A 54 22.70 47.56 -15.18
N SER A 55 22.77 47.94 -16.45
CA SER A 55 21.62 48.00 -17.36
C SER A 55 21.15 46.62 -17.82
N LYS A 56 22.05 45.65 -17.83
CA LYS A 56 21.79 44.24 -18.15
C LYS A 56 22.67 43.32 -17.30
N THR A 57 22.20 42.09 -17.11
CA THR A 57 23.00 40.98 -16.58
C THR A 57 23.24 39.97 -17.69
N LEU A 58 24.49 39.57 -17.89
CA LEU A 58 24.90 38.48 -18.77
C LEU A 58 25.25 37.27 -17.93
N TYR A 59 24.93 36.08 -18.43
CA TYR A 59 25.20 34.81 -17.80
C TYR A 59 26.12 33.99 -18.69
N VAL A 60 27.21 33.46 -18.11
CA VAL A 60 28.11 32.53 -18.80
C VAL A 60 28.37 31.32 -17.90
N GLN A 61 28.38 30.13 -18.49
CA GLN A 61 28.75 28.92 -17.79
C GLN A 61 30.28 28.86 -17.60
N GLU A 62 30.73 28.50 -16.40
CA GLU A 62 32.15 28.28 -16.07
C GLU A 62 32.82 27.37 -17.12
N GLY A 63 33.95 27.83 -17.66
CA GLY A 63 34.69 27.18 -18.74
C GLY A 63 34.18 27.45 -20.17
N LYS A 64 33.07 28.15 -20.37
CA LYS A 64 32.64 28.67 -21.69
C LYS A 64 33.19 30.07 -21.95
N SER A 65 33.22 30.49 -23.21
CA SER A 65 33.65 31.83 -23.60
C SER A 65 32.46 32.77 -23.80
N ILE A 66 32.63 34.06 -23.50
CA ILE A 66 31.63 35.10 -23.74
C ILE A 66 32.29 36.36 -24.31
N ASN A 67 31.55 37.10 -25.13
CA ASN A 67 31.95 38.40 -25.65
C ASN A 67 31.06 39.50 -25.04
N ILE A 68 31.66 40.51 -24.42
CA ILE A 68 30.97 41.67 -23.83
C ILE A 68 31.26 42.89 -24.73
N LYS A 69 30.20 43.43 -25.34
CA LYS A 69 30.25 44.60 -26.22
C LYS A 69 29.80 45.86 -25.51
N CYS A 70 30.30 47.01 -25.93
CA CYS A 70 29.89 48.31 -25.41
C CYS A 70 28.66 48.84 -26.18
N ASP A 71 27.48 48.81 -25.57
CA ASP A 71 26.22 49.25 -26.20
C ASP A 71 26.08 50.79 -26.30
N ILE A 72 27.19 51.54 -26.35
CA ILE A 72 27.20 53.00 -26.52
C ILE A 72 27.57 53.32 -27.97
N PRO A 73 26.68 53.95 -28.77
CA PRO A 73 27.02 54.39 -30.12
C PRO A 73 28.17 55.40 -30.10
N HIS A 74 29.27 55.08 -30.77
CA HIS A 74 30.52 55.83 -30.75
C HIS A 74 31.21 55.81 -32.13
N GLY A 75 32.13 56.74 -32.37
CA GLY A 75 32.84 56.89 -33.65
C GLY A 75 34.34 57.12 -33.50
N ALA A 76 35.03 57.38 -34.61
CA ALA A 76 36.51 57.42 -34.68
C ALA A 76 37.20 58.46 -33.78
N ILE A 77 36.48 59.44 -33.24
CA ILE A 77 36.98 60.48 -32.30
C ILE A 77 36.63 60.20 -30.83
N ASP A 78 35.94 59.09 -30.54
CA ASP A 78 35.56 58.69 -29.19
C ASP A 78 36.57 57.67 -28.63
N HIS A 79 37.09 57.89 -27.42
CA HIS A 79 37.93 56.94 -26.70
C HIS A 79 37.08 56.03 -25.82
N LEU A 80 37.28 54.71 -25.94
CA LEU A 80 36.53 53.69 -25.20
C LEU A 80 37.45 52.96 -24.20
N ARG A 81 37.03 52.94 -22.93
CA ARG A 81 37.73 52.29 -21.81
C ARG A 81 36.79 51.37 -21.05
N TRP A 82 37.26 50.18 -20.69
CA TRP A 82 36.55 49.26 -19.80
C TRP A 82 37.09 49.33 -18.38
N PHE A 83 36.15 49.27 -17.43
CA PHE A 83 36.40 49.17 -16.00
C PHE A 83 35.74 47.88 -15.49
N LYS A 84 36.45 47.11 -14.68
CA LYS A 84 35.90 45.99 -13.93
C LYS A 84 35.83 46.36 -12.45
N ASP A 85 34.64 46.26 -11.86
CA ASP A 85 34.37 46.54 -10.44
C ASP A 85 34.92 47.92 -10.00
N GLY A 86 34.76 48.92 -10.88
CA GLY A 86 35.23 50.30 -10.70
C GLY A 86 36.69 50.57 -11.07
N LYS A 87 37.52 49.54 -11.28
CA LYS A 87 38.94 49.69 -11.65
C LYS A 87 39.14 49.64 -13.17
N MET A 88 39.91 50.58 -13.73
CA MET A 88 40.27 50.56 -15.16
C MET A 88 41.01 49.26 -15.52
N TRP A 89 40.60 48.62 -16.61
CA TRP A 89 41.07 47.29 -16.99
C TRP A 89 41.68 47.22 -18.39
N ILE A 90 40.98 47.68 -19.44
CA ILE A 90 41.47 47.57 -20.82
C ILE A 90 40.80 48.58 -21.78
N GLU A 91 41.51 48.99 -22.83
CA GLU A 91 41.02 49.86 -23.91
C GLU A 91 40.79 49.03 -25.19
N ARG A 92 39.56 48.49 -25.37
CA ARG A 92 39.12 47.71 -26.55
C ARG A 92 37.61 47.85 -26.71
N ASP A 93 37.12 47.89 -27.95
CA ASP A 93 35.68 47.95 -28.23
C ASP A 93 34.90 46.76 -27.61
N GLU A 94 35.46 45.55 -27.77
CA GLU A 94 34.87 44.30 -27.27
C GLU A 94 35.81 43.56 -26.32
N ILE A 95 35.26 42.97 -25.26
CA ILE A 95 35.95 42.06 -24.33
C ILE A 95 35.59 40.63 -24.70
N TYR A 96 36.56 39.86 -25.18
CA TYR A 96 36.42 38.40 -25.30
C TYR A 96 37.03 37.69 -24.08
N LEU A 97 36.18 37.10 -23.24
CA LEU A 97 36.59 36.23 -22.14
C LEU A 97 36.63 34.78 -22.65
N TYR A 98 37.82 34.19 -22.72
CA TYR A 98 38.02 32.80 -23.12
C TYR A 98 37.97 31.87 -21.91
N ARG A 99 37.07 30.88 -21.92
CA ARG A 99 36.87 29.90 -20.82
C ARG A 99 36.72 30.58 -19.44
N ALA A 100 35.68 31.42 -19.32
CA ALA A 100 35.38 32.23 -18.15
C ALA A 100 35.42 31.44 -16.84
N THR A 101 35.99 32.07 -15.82
CA THR A 101 36.24 31.55 -14.47
C THR A 101 35.45 32.34 -13.44
N ARG A 102 35.32 31.84 -12.21
CA ARG A 102 34.65 32.60 -11.13
C ARG A 102 35.28 33.96 -10.84
N SER A 103 36.59 34.14 -11.11
CA SER A 103 37.26 35.44 -11.04
C SER A 103 36.85 36.42 -12.14
N ASP A 104 36.16 35.95 -13.19
CA ASP A 104 35.57 36.81 -14.22
C ASP A 104 34.19 37.36 -13.82
N ASP A 105 33.54 36.87 -12.76
CA ASP A 105 32.32 37.48 -12.20
C ASP A 105 32.57 38.95 -11.79
N GLY A 106 31.57 39.82 -11.94
CA GLY A 106 31.70 41.24 -11.57
C GLY A 106 30.91 42.21 -12.47
N VAL A 107 31.10 43.51 -12.25
CA VAL A 107 30.45 44.58 -13.02
C VAL A 107 31.43 45.20 -14.02
N TYR A 108 31.15 44.99 -15.31
CA TYR A 108 31.90 45.51 -16.44
C TYR A 108 31.26 46.80 -16.93
N THR A 109 31.95 47.92 -16.78
CA THR A 109 31.51 49.24 -17.23
C THR A 109 32.33 49.69 -18.42
N CYS A 110 31.73 49.86 -19.60
CA CYS A 110 32.39 50.61 -20.66
C CYS A 110 32.09 52.10 -20.52
N ARG A 111 33.11 52.92 -20.75
CA ARG A 111 33.07 54.37 -20.75
C ARG A 111 33.58 54.86 -22.09
N VAL A 112 32.74 55.61 -22.79
CA VAL A 112 33.05 56.27 -24.06
C VAL A 112 33.14 57.76 -23.81
N SER A 113 34.28 58.37 -24.14
CA SER A 113 34.53 59.80 -23.92
C SER A 113 35.26 60.46 -25.09
N ASN A 114 34.87 61.70 -25.39
CA ASN A 114 35.59 62.60 -26.29
C ASN A 114 35.72 63.99 -25.65
N PHE A 115 36.28 64.96 -26.40
CA PHE A 115 36.54 66.32 -25.93
C PHE A 115 35.30 67.13 -25.45
N LEU A 116 34.07 66.67 -25.74
CA LEU A 116 32.83 67.34 -25.33
C LEU A 116 31.96 66.53 -24.35
N LYS A 117 32.03 65.19 -24.37
CA LYS A 117 31.08 64.34 -23.62
C LYS A 117 31.71 63.05 -23.11
N THR A 118 31.17 62.55 -21.99
CA THR A 118 31.41 61.20 -21.48
C THR A 118 30.06 60.49 -21.33
N ARG A 119 29.99 59.22 -21.73
CA ARG A 119 28.86 58.30 -21.50
C ARG A 119 29.41 56.98 -20.97
N SER A 120 28.67 56.32 -20.09
CA SER A 120 29.07 55.02 -19.51
C SER A 120 27.85 54.11 -19.38
N ILE A 121 28.05 52.80 -19.52
CA ILE A 121 27.03 51.78 -19.30
C ILE A 121 27.67 50.58 -18.61
N ALA A 122 26.98 50.03 -17.62
CA ALA A 122 27.45 48.89 -16.82
C ALA A 122 26.67 47.61 -17.16
N THR A 123 27.38 46.49 -17.22
CA THR A 123 26.85 45.15 -17.42
C THR A 123 27.35 44.27 -16.29
N LYS A 124 26.45 43.56 -15.59
CA LYS A 124 26.86 42.54 -14.63
C LYS A 124 27.15 41.25 -15.40
N LEU A 125 28.33 40.65 -15.22
CA LEU A 125 28.58 39.27 -15.64
C LEU A 125 28.41 38.36 -14.43
N VAL A 126 27.59 37.32 -14.59
CA VAL A 126 27.52 36.20 -13.63
C VAL A 126 28.16 34.98 -14.27
N VAL A 127 29.23 34.46 -13.63
CA VAL A 127 29.91 33.24 -14.08
C VAL A 127 29.44 32.07 -13.24
N GLY A 128 28.48 31.34 -13.80
CA GLY A 128 27.73 30.33 -13.07
C GLY A 128 27.98 28.90 -13.54
N PHE A 129 27.30 27.95 -12.90
CA PHE A 129 27.45 26.52 -13.14
C PHE A 129 26.11 25.81 -12.91
N LYS A 130 25.92 24.67 -13.59
CA LYS A 130 24.75 23.80 -13.38
C LYS A 130 24.71 23.30 -11.93
N PRO A 131 23.56 22.85 -11.39
CA PRO A 131 23.49 22.41 -10.01
C PRO A 131 24.48 21.27 -9.70
N ILE A 132 24.89 21.17 -8.43
CA ILE A 132 25.73 20.13 -7.87
C ILE A 132 25.11 19.70 -6.53
N PHE A 133 24.97 18.40 -6.28
CA PHE A 133 24.50 17.89 -4.99
C PHE A 133 25.48 18.24 -3.87
N ARG A 134 24.97 18.60 -2.68
CA ARG A 134 25.80 18.96 -1.52
C ARG A 134 26.55 17.78 -0.91
N SER A 135 25.91 16.62 -0.88
CA SER A 135 26.44 15.38 -0.34
C SER A 135 26.11 14.25 -1.31
N GLU A 136 26.83 13.14 -1.18
CA GLU A 136 26.31 11.84 -1.63
C GLU A 136 25.07 11.45 -0.80
N ALA A 137 24.30 10.48 -1.29
CA ALA A 137 23.13 9.95 -0.61
C ALA A 137 23.09 8.43 -0.84
N GLU A 138 22.43 7.70 0.06
CA GLU A 138 22.22 6.26 -0.11
C GLU A 138 21.31 6.01 -1.33
N GLU A 139 21.83 5.28 -2.32
CA GLU A 139 21.07 4.91 -3.52
C GLU A 139 19.96 3.89 -3.23
N THR A 140 20.02 3.19 -2.09
CA THR A 140 18.99 2.24 -1.63
C THR A 140 18.52 2.64 -0.24
N ILE A 141 17.21 2.84 -0.09
CA ILE A 141 16.57 3.28 1.15
C ILE A 141 15.72 2.14 1.69
N GLU A 142 16.11 1.61 2.84
CA GLU A 142 15.57 0.36 3.40
C GLU A 142 14.68 0.61 4.63
N PHE A 143 13.36 0.36 4.51
CA PHE A 143 12.41 0.53 5.62
C PHE A 143 11.89 -0.80 6.19
N VAL A 144 11.09 -0.71 7.26
CA VAL A 144 10.35 -1.80 7.90
C VAL A 144 8.90 -1.32 8.08
N GLN A 145 7.90 -2.14 7.73
CA GLN A 145 6.49 -1.76 7.75
C GLN A 145 6.07 -1.30 9.16
N GLY A 146 5.32 -0.19 9.22
CA GLY A 146 4.99 0.49 10.48
C GLY A 146 6.04 1.52 10.94
N SER A 147 7.13 1.71 10.18
CA SER A 147 7.97 2.90 10.30
C SER A 147 7.19 4.14 9.85
N TYR A 148 7.39 5.29 10.50
CA TYR A 148 6.59 6.48 10.24
C TYR A 148 6.93 7.18 8.91
N SER A 149 8.21 7.34 8.57
CA SER A 149 8.66 7.96 7.33
C SER A 149 10.16 7.74 7.07
N THR A 150 10.57 7.96 5.82
CA THR A 150 11.98 8.15 5.42
C THR A 150 12.15 9.48 4.69
N LEU A 151 13.39 9.96 4.53
CA LEU A 151 13.71 11.24 3.91
C LEU A 151 14.64 11.05 2.70
N LEU A 152 14.12 11.30 1.50
CA LEU A 152 14.94 11.33 0.29
C LEU A 152 15.59 12.72 0.15
N ASN A 153 16.92 12.75 0.05
CA ASN A 153 17.70 14.00 0.08
C ASN A 153 18.37 14.30 -1.28
N CYS A 154 17.91 15.36 -1.93
CA CYS A 154 18.49 15.89 -3.17
C CYS A 154 19.05 17.30 -3.00
N GLU A 155 19.45 17.73 -1.80
CA GLU A 155 19.96 19.07 -1.59
C GLU A 155 21.12 19.39 -2.54
N ALA A 156 20.94 20.45 -3.32
CA ALA A 156 21.86 20.87 -4.36
C ALA A 156 22.04 22.39 -4.35
N PHE A 157 23.19 22.84 -4.85
CA PHE A 157 23.51 24.25 -5.03
C PHE A 157 24.02 24.48 -6.45
N GLY A 158 23.82 25.69 -6.96
CA GLY A 158 24.24 26.13 -8.28
C GLY A 158 24.28 27.64 -8.32
N GLU A 159 24.87 28.20 -9.38
CA GLU A 159 24.83 29.63 -9.65
C GLU A 159 24.33 29.85 -11.09
N PRO A 160 23.18 30.50 -11.33
CA PRO A 160 22.14 30.83 -10.36
C PRO A 160 21.65 29.62 -9.55
N LYS A 161 21.03 29.91 -8.40
CA LYS A 161 20.37 28.90 -7.56
C LYS A 161 19.40 28.05 -8.40
N PRO A 162 19.24 26.75 -8.11
CA PRO A 162 18.30 25.92 -8.85
C PRO A 162 16.88 26.50 -8.84
N GLU A 163 16.27 26.54 -10.02
CA GLU A 163 14.97 27.18 -10.26
C GLU A 163 13.82 26.15 -10.31
N SER A 164 14.15 24.88 -10.60
CA SER A 164 13.19 23.78 -10.60
C SER A 164 13.74 22.54 -9.91
N VAL A 165 12.81 21.85 -9.24
CA VAL A 165 12.97 20.51 -8.67
C VAL A 165 11.74 19.70 -9.09
N THR A 166 11.97 18.57 -9.74
CA THR A 166 10.93 17.63 -10.18
C THR A 166 11.18 16.29 -9.52
N TRP A 167 10.17 15.70 -8.89
CA TRP A 167 10.23 14.33 -8.37
C TRP A 167 9.40 13.38 -9.22
N THR A 168 9.91 12.17 -9.44
CA THR A 168 9.17 11.04 -10.02
C THR A 168 9.18 9.84 -9.06
N HIS A 169 8.22 8.93 -9.25
CA HIS A 169 8.16 7.60 -8.66
C HIS A 169 7.76 6.64 -9.77
N ASP A 170 8.63 5.69 -10.12
CA ASP A 170 8.46 4.76 -11.24
C ASP A 170 8.02 5.47 -12.55
N GLY A 171 8.63 6.63 -12.81
CA GLY A 171 8.34 7.50 -13.96
C GLY A 171 7.14 8.43 -13.82
N VAL A 172 6.32 8.32 -12.76
CA VAL A 172 5.16 9.18 -12.51
C VAL A 172 5.56 10.42 -11.70
N ILE A 173 5.34 11.61 -12.24
CA ILE A 173 5.64 12.89 -11.59
C ILE A 173 4.84 13.06 -10.29
N LYS A 174 5.49 13.56 -9.24
CA LYS A 174 4.89 13.92 -7.95
C LYS A 174 4.84 15.44 -7.79
N ASN A 175 3.80 15.95 -7.13
CA ASN A 175 3.60 17.38 -6.87
C ASN A 175 4.48 17.87 -5.70
N ILE A 176 5.80 17.76 -5.87
CA ILE A 176 6.81 18.08 -4.84
C ILE A 176 7.89 18.95 -5.49
N THR A 177 8.09 20.15 -4.97
CA THR A 177 9.05 21.14 -5.46
C THR A 177 10.21 21.38 -4.49
N THR A 178 10.23 20.70 -3.34
CA THR A 178 11.30 20.73 -2.36
C THR A 178 12.43 19.79 -2.73
N MET A 179 13.69 20.15 -2.44
CA MET A 179 14.86 19.27 -2.61
C MET A 179 14.89 18.07 -1.64
N TYR A 180 13.91 18.00 -0.73
CA TYR A 180 13.69 16.91 0.19
C TYR A 180 12.29 16.33 -0.02
N TYR A 181 12.17 15.01 0.07
CA TYR A 181 10.88 14.32 0.07
C TYR A 181 10.79 13.45 1.33
N ALA A 182 9.94 13.87 2.28
CA ALA A 182 9.51 13.05 3.39
C ALA A 182 8.45 12.05 2.90
N LEU A 183 8.84 10.78 2.77
CA LEU A 183 8.03 9.69 2.25
C LEU A 183 7.45 8.88 3.42
N GLY A 184 6.13 8.74 3.50
CA GLY A 184 5.49 7.73 4.35
C GLY A 184 5.79 6.34 3.79
N VAL A 185 6.15 5.38 4.62
CA VAL A 185 6.73 4.09 4.18
C VAL A 185 5.79 2.91 4.43
N ASP A 186 5.13 2.48 3.37
CA ASP A 186 4.35 1.24 3.24
C ASP A 186 4.80 0.47 1.97
N LEU A 187 4.15 -0.64 1.62
CA LEU A 187 4.54 -1.39 0.41
C LEU A 187 4.32 -0.59 -0.89
N GLY A 188 3.30 0.28 -0.95
CA GLY A 188 3.05 1.15 -2.10
C GLY A 188 4.07 2.28 -2.26
N ALA A 189 4.89 2.52 -1.22
CA ALA A 189 6.05 3.41 -1.26
C ALA A 189 7.34 2.71 -1.74
N THR A 190 7.31 1.42 -2.09
CA THR A 190 8.44 0.76 -2.76
C THR A 190 8.51 1.14 -4.23
N GLY A 191 9.72 1.24 -4.77
CA GLY A 191 9.94 1.67 -6.16
C GLY A 191 11.13 2.59 -6.32
N ILE A 192 11.33 3.09 -7.55
CA ILE A 192 12.42 4.00 -7.90
C ILE A 192 11.91 5.44 -7.86
N TYR A 193 12.47 6.24 -6.96
CA TYR A 193 12.22 7.66 -6.88
C TYR A 193 13.38 8.42 -7.54
N GLU A 194 13.08 9.35 -8.43
CA GLU A 194 14.12 10.21 -9.00
C GLU A 194 13.81 11.68 -8.74
N CYS A 195 14.83 12.45 -8.38
CA CYS A 195 14.75 13.90 -8.38
C CYS A 195 15.58 14.45 -9.54
N GLU A 196 15.02 15.37 -10.30
CA GLU A 196 15.75 16.21 -11.27
C GLU A 196 15.76 17.65 -10.77
N ILE A 197 16.95 18.25 -10.72
CA ILE A 197 17.17 19.62 -10.25
C ILE A 197 17.88 20.39 -11.36
N SER A 198 17.36 21.56 -11.74
CA SER A 198 17.93 22.33 -12.84
C SER A 198 18.01 23.85 -12.58
N ASN A 199 18.96 24.48 -13.27
CA ASN A 199 19.00 25.92 -13.54
C ASN A 199 19.24 26.14 -15.04
N GLN A 200 19.34 27.40 -15.48
CA GLN A 200 19.61 27.77 -16.87
C GLN A 200 20.87 27.13 -17.52
N PHE A 201 21.80 26.57 -16.74
CA PHE A 201 23.01 25.91 -17.24
C PHE A 201 22.91 24.37 -17.32
N GLY A 202 21.75 23.80 -16.95
CA GLY A 202 21.43 22.39 -17.12
C GLY A 202 20.90 21.72 -15.84
N SER A 203 20.67 20.41 -15.93
CA SER A 203 20.15 19.61 -14.83
C SER A 203 21.15 18.59 -14.26
N ILE A 204 20.80 18.10 -13.07
CA ILE A 204 21.34 16.91 -12.43
C ILE A 204 20.18 16.04 -11.96
N ARG A 205 20.42 14.73 -11.85
CA ARG A 205 19.45 13.77 -11.33
C ARG A 205 20.08 12.84 -10.31
N ARG A 206 19.26 12.36 -9.38
CA ARG A 206 19.60 11.35 -8.37
C ARG A 206 18.41 10.42 -8.22
N SER A 207 18.70 9.12 -8.14
CA SER A 207 17.71 8.05 -8.05
C SER A 207 17.86 7.34 -6.70
N PHE A 208 16.75 6.96 -6.08
CA PHE A 208 16.67 6.19 -4.84
C PHE A 208 15.81 4.96 -5.07
N ASN A 209 16.34 3.79 -4.77
CA ASN A 209 15.61 2.53 -4.75
C ASN A 209 15.03 2.32 -3.35
N VAL A 210 13.72 2.56 -3.17
CA VAL A 210 13.05 2.39 -1.88
C VAL A 210 12.54 0.96 -1.77
N THR A 211 13.00 0.24 -0.75
CA THR A 211 12.71 -1.20 -0.57
C THR A 211 12.37 -1.52 0.89
N SER A 212 11.56 -2.56 1.09
CA SER A 212 11.31 -3.10 2.43
C SER A 212 12.38 -4.12 2.82
N ARG A 213 12.70 -4.18 4.12
CA ARG A 213 13.49 -5.26 4.74
C ARG A 213 12.64 -6.40 5.28
N ASP A 214 11.33 -6.25 5.23
CA ASP A 214 10.41 -7.29 5.66
C ASP A 214 10.41 -8.45 4.67
N CYS A 215 9.90 -9.59 5.10
CA CYS A 215 9.79 -10.76 4.24
C CYS A 215 8.42 -10.71 3.56
N LEU A 216 8.45 -10.58 2.24
CA LEU A 216 7.29 -10.42 1.37
C LEU A 216 6.94 -11.77 0.76
N LEU A 217 6.08 -12.52 1.47
CA LEU A 217 5.73 -13.88 1.10
C LEU A 217 4.51 -13.90 0.19
N ASP A 218 4.72 -14.04 -1.12
CA ASP A 218 3.63 -14.16 -2.11
C ASP A 218 2.73 -15.33 -1.72
N ILE A 219 1.47 -15.06 -1.42
CA ILE A 219 0.50 -16.05 -0.92
C ILE A 219 0.30 -17.18 -1.93
N LYS A 220 0.35 -16.88 -3.24
CA LYS A 220 0.12 -17.84 -4.32
C LYS A 220 1.32 -18.73 -4.63
N LYS A 221 2.53 -18.38 -4.16
CA LYS A 221 3.76 -19.16 -4.40
C LYS A 221 4.29 -19.81 -3.13
N SER A 222 4.35 -19.05 -2.04
CA SER A 222 5.03 -19.43 -0.79
C SER A 222 4.35 -20.60 -0.06
N PHE A 223 3.01 -20.64 -0.08
CA PHE A 223 2.20 -21.56 0.72
C PHE A 223 1.72 -22.82 -0.02
N VAL A 224 2.24 -23.08 -1.23
CA VAL A 224 1.79 -24.21 -2.07
C VAL A 224 2.42 -25.54 -1.63
N GLY A 225 1.62 -26.62 -1.68
CA GLY A 225 2.01 -28.00 -1.43
C GLY A 225 2.33 -28.30 0.04
N LYS A 226 3.39 -29.10 0.27
CA LYS A 226 3.83 -29.59 1.60
C LYS A 226 4.45 -28.51 2.50
N HIS A 227 3.83 -27.35 2.63
CA HIS A 227 4.32 -26.27 3.49
C HIS A 227 4.28 -26.68 5.00
N PRO A 228 5.12 -26.09 5.88
CA PRO A 228 5.01 -26.22 7.33
C PRO A 228 3.85 -25.44 7.95
N ILE A 229 3.41 -25.86 9.13
CA ILE A 229 2.42 -25.13 9.91
C ILE A 229 3.12 -23.99 10.66
N MET A 230 2.65 -22.75 10.51
CA MET A 230 3.22 -21.55 11.15
C MET A 230 2.54 -21.22 12.48
N PHE A 231 3.34 -21.01 13.52
CA PHE A 231 2.87 -20.72 14.87
C PHE A 231 3.62 -19.55 15.52
N SER A 232 2.89 -18.85 16.38
CA SER A 232 3.43 -17.91 17.36
C SER A 232 4.11 -18.67 18.52
N THR A 233 4.55 -17.95 19.55
CA THR A 233 5.64 -18.40 20.43
C THR A 233 5.36 -19.62 21.32
N SER A 234 4.10 -20.05 21.49
CA SER A 234 3.78 -21.26 22.27
C SER A 234 2.49 -22.00 21.91
N SER A 235 1.40 -21.34 21.47
CA SER A 235 0.10 -22.03 21.31
C SER A 235 -0.91 -21.41 20.32
N GLY A 236 -0.59 -20.27 19.69
CA GLY A 236 -1.46 -19.61 18.72
C GLY A 236 -0.90 -19.62 17.31
N TRP A 237 -1.77 -19.37 16.33
CA TRP A 237 -1.36 -19.12 14.95
C TRP A 237 -0.45 -17.90 14.82
N SER A 238 0.47 -17.92 13.85
CA SER A 238 1.15 -16.71 13.42
C SER A 238 0.16 -15.84 12.64
N VAL A 239 -0.05 -14.60 13.10
CA VAL A 239 -0.87 -13.61 12.41
C VAL A 239 0.05 -12.48 11.95
N PHE A 240 0.10 -12.27 10.64
CA PHE A 240 0.96 -11.30 9.97
C PHE A 240 0.13 -10.49 8.97
N PRO A 241 0.37 -9.17 8.82
CA PRO A 241 -0.32 -8.34 7.85
C PRO A 241 -0.23 -8.93 6.43
N ILE A 242 -1.36 -8.88 5.72
CA ILE A 242 -1.45 -9.20 4.30
C ILE A 242 -1.84 -7.92 3.55
N THR A 243 -1.13 -7.63 2.47
CA THR A 243 -1.38 -6.50 1.57
C THR A 243 -0.89 -6.88 0.18
N ASP A 244 -1.62 -6.52 -0.87
CA ASP A 244 -1.22 -6.75 -2.27
C ASP A 244 -0.82 -8.22 -2.58
N ASN A 245 -1.54 -9.19 -2.00
CA ASN A 245 -1.27 -10.64 -2.13
C ASN A 245 0.07 -11.13 -1.49
N TYR A 246 0.75 -10.30 -0.68
CA TYR A 246 1.90 -10.70 0.14
C TYR A 246 1.54 -10.80 1.62
N MET A 247 1.97 -11.86 2.30
CA MET A 247 2.08 -11.88 3.77
C MET A 247 3.41 -11.25 4.17
N ILE A 248 3.36 -10.26 5.07
CA ILE A 248 4.50 -9.42 5.44
C ILE A 248 4.96 -9.82 6.84
N ILE A 249 6.13 -10.46 6.92
CA ILE A 249 6.76 -10.80 8.20
C ILE A 249 7.79 -9.72 8.53
N PRO A 250 7.64 -8.96 9.65
CA PRO A 250 8.55 -7.87 9.97
C PRO A 250 10.01 -8.30 10.06
N HIS A 251 10.94 -7.49 9.55
CA HIS A 251 12.38 -7.74 9.57
C HIS A 251 12.87 -8.13 10.98
N LYS A 252 13.71 -9.18 11.07
CA LYS A 252 14.23 -9.78 12.32
C LYS A 252 13.17 -10.34 13.28
N SER A 253 11.87 -10.33 12.94
CA SER A 253 10.87 -11.01 13.76
C SER A 253 11.05 -12.54 13.66
N HIS A 254 10.90 -13.21 14.80
CA HIS A 254 10.95 -14.67 14.91
C HIS A 254 9.55 -15.26 14.84
N PHE A 255 9.44 -16.41 14.18
CA PHE A 255 8.23 -17.22 14.21
C PHE A 255 8.61 -18.70 14.19
N TYR A 256 7.64 -19.56 14.49
CA TYR A 256 7.86 -21.00 14.48
C TYR A 256 7.22 -21.64 13.27
N MET A 257 7.91 -22.62 12.69
CA MET A 257 7.35 -23.53 11.70
C MET A 257 7.43 -24.96 12.24
N ARG A 258 6.44 -25.79 11.91
CA ARG A 258 6.42 -27.19 12.32
C ARG A 258 5.89 -28.12 11.23
N CYS A 259 6.59 -29.22 11.02
CA CYS A 259 6.19 -30.32 10.15
C CYS A 259 5.86 -31.57 10.98
N PRO A 260 4.58 -31.95 11.14
CA PRO A 260 4.20 -33.15 11.89
C PRO A 260 4.83 -34.45 11.32
N SER A 261 5.12 -34.48 10.02
CA SER A 261 5.79 -35.56 9.30
C SER A 261 7.32 -35.43 9.22
N GLY A 262 7.90 -34.44 9.90
CA GLY A 262 9.29 -34.01 9.70
C GLY A 262 9.48 -33.22 8.40
N PHE A 263 10.60 -32.49 8.32
CA PHE A 263 11.02 -31.78 7.11
C PHE A 263 11.63 -32.73 6.08
N VAL A 264 11.61 -32.34 4.79
CA VAL A 264 12.22 -33.10 3.69
C VAL A 264 13.74 -33.25 3.86
N ASN A 265 14.40 -32.26 4.48
CA ASN A 265 15.84 -32.25 4.75
C ASN A 265 16.11 -32.43 6.26
N PRO A 266 15.96 -33.64 6.84
CA PRO A 266 16.09 -33.87 8.27
C PRO A 266 17.51 -33.63 8.80
N GLU A 267 18.53 -33.71 7.96
CA GLU A 267 19.92 -33.40 8.33
C GLU A 267 20.12 -31.90 8.64
N LEU A 268 19.38 -31.03 7.95
CA LEU A 268 19.37 -29.58 8.21
C LEU A 268 18.39 -29.21 9.33
N PHE A 269 17.30 -29.98 9.47
CA PHE A 269 16.21 -29.70 10.39
C PHE A 269 15.90 -30.95 11.24
N LEU A 270 16.85 -31.30 12.13
CA LEU A 270 16.79 -32.46 13.03
C LEU A 270 15.52 -32.51 13.90
N ASN A 271 14.92 -31.35 14.17
CA ASN A 271 13.66 -31.23 14.90
C ASN A 271 12.49 -31.02 13.92
N SER A 272 11.34 -31.63 14.24
CA SER A 272 10.07 -31.34 13.55
C SER A 272 9.60 -29.88 13.68
N LYS A 273 10.24 -29.08 14.54
CA LYS A 273 10.01 -27.65 14.81
C LYS A 273 11.29 -26.86 14.54
N ILE A 274 11.17 -25.78 13.77
CA ILE A 274 12.23 -24.79 13.51
C ILE A 274 11.76 -23.38 13.93
N MET A 275 12.70 -22.47 14.12
CA MET A 275 12.45 -21.06 14.45
C MET A 275 13.19 -20.15 13.46
N PRO A 276 12.67 -19.95 12.24
CA PRO A 276 13.16 -18.92 11.36
C PRO A 276 13.02 -17.52 11.98
N TYR A 277 13.87 -16.62 11.54
CA TYR A 277 13.60 -15.19 11.60
C TYR A 277 13.64 -14.58 10.20
N CYS A 278 12.89 -13.50 10.00
CA CYS A 278 12.85 -12.81 8.71
C CYS A 278 14.15 -12.06 8.42
N GLU A 279 14.76 -12.30 7.26
CA GLU A 279 15.92 -11.53 6.79
C GLU A 279 15.52 -10.48 5.74
N ARG A 280 14.88 -10.88 4.63
CA ARG A 280 14.37 -10.02 3.55
C ARG A 280 13.56 -10.83 2.52
N ASP A 281 12.60 -10.23 1.82
CA ASP A 281 11.93 -10.83 0.64
C ASP A 281 11.37 -12.24 0.92
N ASP A 282 11.70 -13.25 0.11
CA ASP A 282 11.35 -14.65 0.37
C ASP A 282 12.37 -15.40 1.26
N ILE A 283 13.32 -14.70 1.89
CA ILE A 283 14.47 -15.27 2.58
C ILE A 283 14.31 -15.19 4.11
N VAL A 284 14.38 -16.35 4.74
CA VAL A 284 14.43 -16.51 6.20
C VAL A 284 15.76 -17.11 6.63
N LYS A 285 16.19 -16.82 7.85
CA LYS A 285 17.43 -17.35 8.42
C LYS A 285 17.15 -18.28 9.59
N ILE A 286 17.79 -19.45 9.55
CA ILE A 286 17.63 -20.54 10.51
C ILE A 286 19.04 -21.00 10.92
N ALA A 287 19.33 -20.97 12.23
CA ALA A 287 20.63 -21.39 12.79
C ALA A 287 21.88 -20.79 12.10
N GLY A 288 21.77 -19.56 11.57
CA GLY A 288 22.84 -18.85 10.88
C GLY A 288 22.83 -18.96 9.34
N ASN A 289 22.11 -19.94 8.78
CA ASN A 289 22.03 -20.18 7.34
C ASN A 289 20.77 -19.56 6.72
N PHE A 290 20.87 -19.10 5.48
CA PHE A 290 19.77 -18.49 4.72
C PHE A 290 19.02 -19.55 3.90
N TYR A 291 17.69 -19.48 3.90
CA TYR A 291 16.81 -20.38 3.16
C TYR A 291 15.68 -19.56 2.52
N LYS A 292 15.28 -19.93 1.30
CA LYS A 292 14.01 -19.47 0.75
C LYS A 292 12.88 -20.11 1.53
N PHE A 293 11.91 -19.30 1.94
CA PHE A 293 10.71 -19.72 2.66
C PHE A 293 9.97 -20.83 1.89
N GLY A 294 9.82 -20.68 0.57
CA GLY A 294 9.16 -21.66 -0.29
C GLY A 294 9.81 -23.04 -0.31
N ASP A 295 11.11 -23.14 -0.05
CA ASP A 295 11.87 -24.40 -0.05
C ASP A 295 11.74 -25.20 1.26
N LEU A 296 11.24 -24.55 2.32
CA LEU A 296 10.94 -25.20 3.60
C LEU A 296 9.69 -26.06 3.40
N LYS A 297 9.86 -27.37 3.23
CA LYS A 297 8.77 -28.34 3.01
C LYS A 297 8.81 -29.51 3.99
N CYS A 298 7.63 -30.05 4.30
CA CYS A 298 7.41 -31.27 5.06
C CYS A 298 7.46 -32.53 4.18
N ASN A 299 7.74 -33.69 4.76
CA ASN A 299 7.74 -34.97 4.04
C ASN A 299 6.37 -35.33 3.45
N LYS A 300 5.32 -35.02 4.21
CA LYS A 300 3.91 -35.19 3.85
C LYS A 300 3.16 -33.91 4.20
N GLU A 301 2.09 -33.61 3.48
CA GLU A 301 1.21 -32.48 3.80
C GLU A 301 0.64 -32.62 5.21
N ALA A 302 0.48 -31.48 5.88
CA ALA A 302 -0.17 -31.43 7.17
C ALA A 302 -1.66 -31.72 6.95
N LYS A 303 -2.13 -32.90 7.36
CA LYS A 303 -3.56 -33.21 7.30
C LYS A 303 -4.29 -32.53 8.46
N PRO A 304 -5.49 -31.96 8.21
CA PRO A 304 -6.33 -31.45 9.28
C PRO A 304 -6.65 -32.56 10.28
N ASN A 305 -6.88 -32.14 11.52
CA ASN A 305 -7.20 -32.99 12.64
C ASN A 305 -8.39 -32.41 13.39
N PHE A 306 -9.17 -33.29 13.98
CA PHE A 306 -10.21 -32.90 14.91
C PHE A 306 -9.96 -33.45 16.31
N GLU A 307 -10.50 -32.74 17.30
CA GLU A 307 -10.49 -33.08 18.72
C GLU A 307 -11.92 -32.95 19.23
N ASN A 308 -12.54 -34.08 19.58
CA ASN A 308 -13.81 -34.10 20.29
C ASN A 308 -13.50 -33.63 21.72
N THR A 309 -14.17 -32.56 22.15
CA THR A 309 -13.84 -31.90 23.43
C THR A 309 -14.58 -32.50 24.63
N GLU A 310 -15.59 -33.35 24.37
CA GLU A 310 -16.63 -33.76 25.33
C GLU A 310 -17.48 -32.60 25.90
N GLU A 311 -17.14 -31.34 25.58
CA GLU A 311 -17.88 -30.13 25.91
C GLU A 311 -19.18 -30.08 25.09
N GLN A 312 -20.31 -30.21 25.75
CA GLN A 312 -21.62 -30.08 25.12
C GLN A 312 -21.82 -28.64 24.62
N CYS A 313 -22.12 -28.46 23.33
CA CYS A 313 -22.46 -27.14 22.78
C CYS A 313 -23.96 -26.81 22.94
N PHE A 314 -24.83 -27.82 22.92
CA PHE A 314 -26.24 -27.72 23.27
C PHE A 314 -26.87 -29.09 23.58
N GLY A 315 -27.41 -29.25 24.79
CA GLY A 315 -28.09 -30.48 25.21
C GLY A 315 -27.19 -31.73 25.22
N ASP A 316 -27.76 -32.88 25.58
CA ASP A 316 -26.96 -34.08 25.89
C ASP A 316 -26.29 -34.76 24.69
N ASN A 317 -26.78 -34.49 23.47
CA ASN A 317 -26.44 -35.23 22.26
C ASN A 317 -25.43 -34.53 21.34
N THR A 318 -25.04 -33.29 21.62
CA THR A 318 -24.08 -32.54 20.82
C THR A 318 -22.71 -32.46 21.51
N GLU A 319 -21.68 -32.07 20.77
CA GLU A 319 -20.39 -31.68 21.32
C GLU A 319 -19.69 -30.66 20.45
N TYR A 320 -18.85 -29.81 21.06
CA TYR A 320 -17.86 -29.06 20.31
C TYR A 320 -16.79 -30.02 19.79
N VAL A 321 -16.59 -30.00 18.48
CA VAL A 321 -15.44 -30.59 17.83
C VAL A 321 -14.55 -29.45 17.36
N LYS A 322 -13.31 -29.39 17.84
CA LYS A 322 -12.31 -28.45 17.33
C LYS A 322 -11.73 -29.00 16.03
N LEU A 323 -11.57 -28.17 15.02
CA LEU A 323 -10.87 -28.52 13.78
C LEU A 323 -9.65 -27.62 13.60
N GLY A 324 -8.54 -28.22 13.18
CA GLY A 324 -7.25 -27.55 13.10
C GLY A 324 -6.12 -28.54 12.87
N PHE A 325 -4.97 -28.36 13.52
CA PHE A 325 -3.81 -29.24 13.31
C PHE A 325 -3.15 -29.66 14.62
N ARG A 326 -2.70 -30.92 14.69
CA ARG A 326 -1.76 -31.35 15.74
C ARG A 326 -0.34 -30.93 15.34
N PRO A 327 0.34 -30.08 16.12
CA PRO A 327 1.69 -29.65 15.82
C PRO A 327 2.70 -30.82 15.86
N SER A 328 2.44 -31.86 16.65
CA SER A 328 3.30 -33.03 16.83
C SER A 328 2.48 -34.30 16.84
N SER A 329 3.02 -35.40 16.30
CA SER A 329 2.47 -36.75 16.53
C SER A 329 2.46 -37.15 18.00
N SER A 330 3.33 -36.54 18.82
CA SER A 330 3.42 -36.72 20.27
C SER A 330 2.45 -35.86 21.10
N ASN A 331 1.71 -34.93 20.48
CA ASN A 331 0.88 -33.95 21.17
C ASN A 331 -0.60 -34.23 20.85
N ASN A 332 -1.42 -34.47 21.88
CA ASN A 332 -2.86 -34.72 21.67
C ASN A 332 -3.64 -33.45 21.31
N TYR A 333 -3.18 -32.27 21.75
CA TYR A 333 -3.83 -30.97 21.54
C TYR A 333 -3.85 -30.55 20.07
N VAL A 334 -5.03 -30.19 19.57
CA VAL A 334 -5.26 -29.54 18.27
C VAL A 334 -5.18 -28.02 18.41
N VAL A 335 -4.31 -27.37 17.64
CA VAL A 335 -4.35 -25.91 17.47
C VAL A 335 -5.55 -25.58 16.60
N GLU A 336 -6.60 -25.06 17.24
CA GLU A 336 -7.91 -24.74 16.67
C GLU A 336 -7.80 -23.68 15.56
N VAL A 337 -8.37 -23.95 14.39
CA VAL A 337 -8.63 -22.97 13.33
C VAL A 337 -10.06 -22.47 13.45
N TYR A 338 -10.99 -23.40 13.61
CA TYR A 338 -12.38 -23.16 13.96
C TYR A 338 -12.92 -24.33 14.79
N ARG A 339 -14.08 -24.15 15.40
CA ARG A 339 -14.85 -25.23 16.04
C ARG A 339 -16.22 -25.36 15.41
N VAL A 340 -16.76 -26.57 15.46
CA VAL A 340 -18.12 -26.89 15.04
C VAL A 340 -18.89 -27.45 16.22
N CYS A 341 -20.15 -27.05 16.37
CA CYS A 341 -21.09 -27.76 17.22
C CYS A 341 -21.67 -28.93 16.42
N PHE A 342 -21.36 -30.16 16.83
CA PHE A 342 -21.68 -31.36 16.09
C PHE A 342 -22.76 -32.18 16.82
N ASP A 343 -23.83 -32.54 16.11
CA ASP A 343 -24.84 -33.47 16.62
C ASP A 343 -24.36 -34.91 16.42
N LYS A 344 -23.94 -35.56 17.51
CA LYS A 344 -23.46 -36.96 17.50
C LYS A 344 -24.51 -37.98 17.10
N VAL A 345 -25.80 -37.63 17.22
CA VAL A 345 -26.93 -38.53 17.00
C VAL A 345 -27.42 -38.46 15.56
N ASN A 346 -27.40 -37.27 14.95
CA ASN A 346 -27.84 -37.06 13.57
C ASN A 346 -26.68 -36.97 12.57
N ASP A 347 -25.43 -36.86 13.05
CA ASP A 347 -24.20 -36.76 12.25
C ASP A 347 -24.18 -35.49 11.37
N VAL A 348 -24.48 -34.34 11.99
CA VAL A 348 -24.68 -33.05 11.30
C VAL A 348 -23.92 -31.91 12.00
N PRO A 349 -23.21 -31.04 11.26
CA PRO A 349 -22.74 -29.78 11.80
C PRO A 349 -23.89 -28.78 11.96
N LEU A 350 -24.09 -28.26 13.17
CA LEU A 350 -25.18 -27.32 13.46
C LEU A 350 -24.77 -25.87 13.15
N PHE A 351 -23.59 -25.49 13.61
CA PHE A 351 -22.97 -24.19 13.35
C PHE A 351 -21.44 -24.29 13.52
N THR A 352 -20.72 -23.35 12.91
CA THR A 352 -19.28 -23.18 13.10
C THR A 352 -18.95 -21.83 13.71
N MET A 353 -17.88 -21.78 14.51
CA MET A 353 -17.30 -20.56 15.07
C MET A 353 -15.82 -20.48 14.72
N HIS A 354 -15.36 -19.30 14.35
CA HIS A 354 -13.95 -19.01 14.15
C HIS A 354 -13.63 -17.60 14.66
N GLN A 355 -12.39 -17.14 14.49
CA GLN A 355 -12.00 -15.78 14.84
C GLN A 355 -11.48 -15.08 13.58
N LEU A 356 -12.15 -14.01 13.13
CA LEU A 356 -11.53 -13.08 12.19
C LEU A 356 -10.24 -12.52 12.76
N SER A 357 -9.30 -12.19 11.87
CA SER A 357 -8.12 -11.41 12.23
C SER A 357 -8.00 -10.18 11.35
N PRO A 358 -7.45 -9.07 11.91
CA PRO A 358 -7.25 -7.81 11.20
C PRO A 358 -6.49 -7.89 9.88
N HIS A 359 -5.70 -8.94 9.76
CA HIS A 359 -4.56 -9.00 8.86
C HIS A 359 -4.84 -9.87 7.63
N HIS A 360 -6.10 -10.25 7.39
CA HIS A 360 -6.54 -11.25 6.40
C HIS A 360 -7.36 -10.66 5.24
N THR A 361 -7.38 -9.34 5.09
CA THR A 361 -8.39 -8.64 4.29
C THR A 361 -8.20 -8.76 2.77
N ASP A 362 -6.98 -9.02 2.31
CA ASP A 362 -6.61 -9.16 0.88
C ASP A 362 -6.35 -10.63 0.46
N ILE A 363 -6.93 -11.63 1.14
CA ILE A 363 -6.73 -13.03 0.76
C ILE A 363 -7.42 -13.32 -0.59
N PRO A 364 -6.67 -13.74 -1.64
CA PRO A 364 -7.26 -14.00 -2.95
C PRO A 364 -8.37 -15.06 -2.93
N SER A 365 -9.30 -14.95 -3.88
CA SER A 365 -10.41 -15.91 -4.06
C SER A 365 -10.02 -17.30 -4.57
N THR A 366 -8.71 -17.58 -4.75
CA THR A 366 -8.26 -18.64 -5.66
C THR A 366 -8.39 -20.04 -5.06
N SER A 367 -9.35 -20.80 -5.57
CA SER A 367 -9.53 -22.25 -5.35
C SER A 367 -8.34 -23.12 -5.76
N GLN A 368 -7.32 -22.58 -6.42
CA GLN A 368 -6.12 -23.30 -6.86
C GLN A 368 -5.24 -23.83 -5.72
N TRP A 369 -5.40 -23.37 -4.48
CA TRP A 369 -4.53 -23.80 -3.40
C TRP A 369 -4.70 -25.27 -3.02
N TYR A 370 -5.91 -25.84 -3.17
CA TYR A 370 -6.21 -27.24 -2.82
C TYR A 370 -7.34 -27.82 -3.67
N SER A 371 -7.15 -29.03 -4.22
CA SER A 371 -8.27 -29.82 -4.78
C SER A 371 -9.02 -30.55 -3.66
N SER A 372 -10.33 -30.69 -3.84
CA SER A 372 -11.25 -31.38 -2.91
C SER A 372 -10.90 -32.86 -2.67
N SER A 373 -10.09 -33.46 -3.54
CA SER A 373 -9.71 -34.88 -3.57
C SER A 373 -8.79 -35.35 -2.44
N ASP A 374 -7.99 -34.47 -1.83
CA ASP A 374 -6.81 -34.90 -1.05
C ASP A 374 -7.01 -34.83 0.48
N THR A 375 -8.05 -34.11 0.92
CA THR A 375 -8.37 -33.86 2.33
C THR A 375 -9.55 -34.70 2.84
N SER A 376 -10.62 -34.83 2.05
CA SER A 376 -11.83 -35.59 2.39
C SER A 376 -11.70 -37.09 2.09
N THR A 377 -12.35 -37.94 2.91
CA THR A 377 -12.62 -39.35 2.56
C THR A 377 -13.90 -39.55 1.75
N GLU A 378 -14.76 -38.54 1.71
CA GLU A 378 -16.05 -38.52 0.98
C GLU A 378 -15.91 -37.83 -0.38
N ASP A 379 -16.50 -38.43 -1.42
CA ASP A 379 -16.58 -37.84 -2.77
C ASP A 379 -17.68 -36.78 -2.85
N PHE A 380 -17.29 -35.54 -2.55
CA PHE A 380 -18.19 -34.39 -2.65
C PHE A 380 -18.56 -34.00 -4.08
N GLU A 381 -17.78 -34.37 -5.09
CA GLU A 381 -18.07 -34.03 -6.49
C GLU A 381 -19.20 -34.93 -7.04
N GLU A 382 -19.29 -36.17 -6.56
CA GLU A 382 -20.44 -37.04 -6.82
C GLU A 382 -21.72 -36.55 -6.10
N LEU A 383 -21.60 -36.14 -4.83
CA LEU A 383 -22.73 -35.63 -4.03
C LEU A 383 -23.29 -34.30 -4.58
N TYR A 384 -22.42 -33.38 -4.97
CA TYR A 384 -22.80 -32.06 -5.48
C TYR A 384 -22.97 -32.02 -7.01
N ASN A 385 -23.15 -33.19 -7.65
CA ASN A 385 -23.38 -33.28 -9.08
C ASN A 385 -24.76 -32.73 -9.49
N CYS A 386 -24.77 -31.48 -9.95
CA CYS A 386 -25.96 -30.73 -10.36
C CYS A 386 -26.93 -31.52 -11.27
N ARG A 387 -26.40 -32.28 -12.26
CA ARG A 387 -27.22 -33.06 -13.20
C ARG A 387 -27.99 -34.19 -12.51
N ARG A 388 -27.39 -34.85 -11.51
CA ARG A 388 -28.07 -35.88 -10.72
C ARG A 388 -29.12 -35.24 -9.81
N GLN A 389 -28.75 -34.19 -9.09
CA GLN A 389 -29.66 -33.50 -8.17
C GLN A 389 -30.92 -32.97 -8.86
N LEU A 390 -30.81 -32.36 -10.04
CA LEU A 390 -31.96 -31.81 -10.76
C LEU A 390 -33.07 -32.84 -11.00
N TYR A 391 -32.71 -34.10 -11.22
CA TYR A 391 -33.66 -35.21 -11.36
C TYR A 391 -34.38 -35.51 -10.03
N ASP A 392 -33.60 -35.76 -8.97
CA ASP A 392 -34.14 -36.11 -7.64
C ASP A 392 -34.96 -34.97 -7.03
N VAL A 393 -34.52 -33.71 -7.19
CA VAL A 393 -35.22 -32.50 -6.76
C VAL A 393 -36.54 -32.32 -7.52
N SER A 394 -36.54 -32.43 -8.85
CA SER A 394 -37.77 -32.25 -9.64
C SER A 394 -38.80 -33.34 -9.33
N MET A 395 -38.33 -34.57 -9.07
CA MET A 395 -39.16 -35.69 -8.62
C MET A 395 -39.74 -35.44 -7.22
N ALA A 396 -38.95 -34.93 -6.27
CA ALA A 396 -39.40 -34.62 -4.92
C ALA A 396 -40.38 -33.42 -4.87
N LEU A 397 -40.20 -32.43 -5.74
CA LEU A 397 -41.06 -31.24 -5.85
C LEU A 397 -42.37 -31.49 -6.61
N GLY A 398 -42.48 -32.59 -7.36
CA GLY A 398 -43.60 -32.85 -8.29
C GLY A 398 -43.68 -31.85 -9.45
N ARG A 399 -42.67 -30.98 -9.63
CA ARG A 399 -42.55 -30.00 -10.70
C ARG A 399 -41.08 -29.83 -11.10
N GLY A 400 -40.84 -29.48 -12.35
CA GLY A 400 -39.54 -28.97 -12.76
C GLY A 400 -39.24 -27.61 -12.11
N LEU A 401 -37.97 -27.36 -11.85
CA LEU A 401 -37.47 -26.01 -11.62
C LEU A 401 -37.52 -25.22 -12.94
N ARG A 402 -37.88 -23.93 -12.86
CA ARG A 402 -37.84 -22.96 -13.96
C ARG A 402 -36.41 -22.78 -14.47
N SER A 403 -35.42 -22.82 -13.58
CA SER A 403 -34.01 -22.78 -13.95
C SER A 403 -33.41 -24.19 -14.02
N ALA A 404 -32.97 -24.58 -15.22
CA ALA A 404 -32.24 -25.82 -15.47
C ALA A 404 -30.81 -25.84 -14.87
N SER A 405 -30.38 -24.78 -14.16
CA SER A 405 -29.09 -24.71 -13.48
C SER A 405 -29.19 -24.63 -11.95
N CYS A 406 -30.39 -24.54 -11.36
CA CYS A 406 -30.54 -24.48 -9.89
C CYS A 406 -30.26 -25.84 -9.24
N CYS A 407 -29.21 -25.92 -8.44
CA CYS A 407 -28.81 -27.11 -7.69
C CYS A 407 -28.03 -26.71 -6.43
N PHE A 408 -27.90 -27.64 -5.49
CA PHE A 408 -27.03 -27.47 -4.34
C PHE A 408 -25.57 -27.63 -4.76
N GLY A 409 -24.70 -26.78 -4.22
CA GLY A 409 -23.25 -26.97 -4.29
C GLY A 409 -22.63 -27.04 -2.90
N LYS A 410 -21.34 -27.37 -2.89
CA LYS A 410 -20.49 -27.39 -1.69
C LYS A 410 -20.29 -25.97 -1.17
N ARG A 411 -21.08 -25.55 -0.16
CA ARG A 411 -20.82 -24.34 0.61
C ARG A 411 -20.10 -24.69 1.90
N HIS A 412 -19.09 -23.91 2.23
CA HIS A 412 -18.38 -23.98 3.50
C HIS A 412 -19.07 -23.04 4.50
N LEU A 413 -19.32 -23.48 5.74
CA LEU A 413 -19.83 -22.62 6.80
C LEU A 413 -18.77 -21.57 7.17
N VAL A 414 -17.55 -22.01 7.49
CA VAL A 414 -16.38 -21.12 7.56
C VAL A 414 -15.90 -20.81 6.15
N ASN A 415 -15.97 -19.54 5.73
CA ASN A 415 -15.48 -19.07 4.45
C ASN A 415 -13.94 -19.25 4.38
N PRO A 416 -13.40 -19.90 3.33
CA PRO A 416 -11.96 -20.07 3.13
C PRO A 416 -11.13 -18.78 3.21
N ARG A 417 -11.72 -17.61 2.89
CA ARG A 417 -11.06 -16.30 2.91
C ARG A 417 -10.99 -15.65 4.28
N ASP A 418 -11.83 -16.07 5.22
CA ASP A 418 -11.80 -15.60 6.60
C ASP A 418 -10.65 -16.26 7.40
N LEU A 419 -10.02 -17.31 6.82
CA LEU A 419 -8.94 -18.11 7.41
C LEU A 419 -7.54 -17.65 6.96
N LEU A 420 -6.54 -17.90 7.82
CA LEU A 420 -5.12 -17.71 7.50
C LEU A 420 -4.72 -18.46 6.21
N PRO A 421 -3.93 -17.85 5.33
CA PRO A 421 -3.55 -18.46 4.06
C PRO A 421 -2.69 -19.72 4.22
N GLY A 422 -2.74 -20.59 3.20
CA GLY A 422 -2.06 -21.88 3.21
C GLY A 422 -2.83 -22.94 3.99
N ILE A 423 -2.13 -23.68 4.85
CA ILE A 423 -2.64 -24.88 5.53
C ILE A 423 -3.96 -24.67 6.31
N PRO A 424 -4.19 -23.56 7.05
CA PRO A 424 -5.45 -23.34 7.75
C PRO A 424 -6.68 -23.32 6.83
N VAL A 425 -6.52 -22.87 5.59
CA VAL A 425 -7.58 -22.89 4.57
C VAL A 425 -8.07 -24.32 4.32
N THR A 426 -7.20 -25.34 4.35
CA THR A 426 -7.58 -26.75 4.09
C THR A 426 -8.65 -27.26 5.07
N VAL A 427 -8.68 -26.74 6.30
CA VAL A 427 -9.64 -27.16 7.32
C VAL A 427 -11.07 -26.78 6.91
N SER A 428 -11.27 -25.71 6.15
CA SER A 428 -12.61 -25.33 5.67
C SER A 428 -13.20 -26.34 4.67
N PHE A 429 -12.37 -27.21 4.09
CA PHE A 429 -12.82 -28.24 3.14
C PHE A 429 -13.21 -29.57 3.82
N GLU A 430 -13.08 -29.67 5.15
CA GLU A 430 -13.51 -30.81 5.94
C GLU A 430 -15.03 -31.02 5.90
N TYR A 431 -15.47 -32.28 5.94
CA TYR A 431 -16.90 -32.64 5.85
C TYR A 431 -17.76 -31.98 6.93
N LYS A 432 -17.21 -31.76 8.13
CA LYS A 432 -17.88 -31.08 9.24
C LYS A 432 -18.12 -29.58 9.01
N ASN A 433 -17.67 -29.01 7.89
CA ASN A 433 -17.88 -27.61 7.52
C ASN A 433 -18.74 -27.44 6.25
N ILE A 434 -19.21 -28.53 5.65
CA ILE A 434 -19.90 -28.50 4.35
C ILE A 434 -21.41 -28.62 4.54
N VAL A 435 -22.15 -27.68 3.97
CA VAL A 435 -23.62 -27.65 4.00
C VAL A 435 -24.23 -27.48 2.60
N PRO A 436 -25.41 -28.08 2.35
CA PRO A 436 -26.15 -27.87 1.10
C PRO A 436 -26.76 -26.47 1.08
N HIS A 437 -26.32 -25.68 0.11
CA HIS A 437 -26.81 -24.33 -0.19
C HIS A 437 -27.09 -24.23 -1.69
N TRP A 438 -28.13 -23.49 -2.09
CA TRP A 438 -28.39 -23.24 -3.52
C TRP A 438 -27.32 -22.28 -4.03
N SER A 439 -26.23 -22.84 -4.55
CA SER A 439 -25.02 -22.07 -4.86
C SER A 439 -24.95 -21.62 -6.32
N THR A 440 -25.70 -22.28 -7.22
CA THR A 440 -25.74 -21.98 -8.67
C THR A 440 -26.87 -21.02 -9.07
N CYS A 441 -27.75 -20.69 -8.13
CA CYS A 441 -28.80 -19.68 -8.24
C CYS A 441 -29.18 -19.23 -6.82
N ASN A 442 -29.70 -18.01 -6.62
CA ASN A 442 -30.07 -17.51 -5.28
C ASN A 442 -28.87 -17.38 -4.29
N SER A 443 -27.64 -17.21 -4.80
CA SER A 443 -26.39 -17.18 -4.01
C SER A 443 -25.59 -15.87 -4.10
N LYS A 444 -25.70 -15.10 -5.19
CA LYS A 444 -24.84 -13.94 -5.50
C LYS A 444 -24.70 -12.93 -4.36
N ASN A 445 -25.79 -12.56 -3.70
CA ASN A 445 -25.74 -11.61 -2.59
C ASN A 445 -24.90 -12.16 -1.42
N TRP A 446 -24.93 -13.47 -1.18
CA TRP A 446 -24.07 -14.09 -0.17
C TRP A 446 -22.59 -14.12 -0.60
N ASP A 447 -22.31 -14.32 -1.89
CA ASP A 447 -20.94 -14.18 -2.43
C ASP A 447 -20.41 -12.74 -2.34
N ASP A 448 -21.27 -11.74 -2.58
CA ASP A 448 -20.96 -10.31 -2.41
C ASP A 448 -20.76 -9.94 -0.92
N LEU A 449 -21.51 -10.56 -0.01
CA LEU A 449 -21.32 -10.41 1.44
C LEU A 449 -19.96 -10.97 1.89
N ASP A 450 -19.63 -12.18 1.44
CA ASP A 450 -18.35 -12.86 1.67
C ASP A 450 -17.13 -12.10 1.07
N LEU A 451 -17.37 -11.10 0.21
CA LEU A 451 -16.38 -10.12 -0.28
C LEU A 451 -16.32 -8.87 0.63
N ARG A 452 -17.43 -8.13 0.76
CA ARG A 452 -17.48 -6.81 1.44
C ARG A 452 -17.08 -6.82 2.92
N LYS A 453 -17.36 -7.94 3.59
CA LYS A 453 -17.03 -8.18 5.01
C LYS A 453 -15.53 -8.03 5.30
N LEU A 454 -14.67 -8.42 4.35
CA LEU A 454 -13.21 -8.31 4.46
C LEU A 454 -12.72 -6.87 4.20
N GLU A 455 -13.29 -6.21 3.20
CA GLU A 455 -12.88 -4.86 2.78
C GLU A 455 -13.11 -3.80 3.86
N THR A 456 -14.25 -3.84 4.56
CA THR A 456 -14.59 -2.76 5.52
C THR A 456 -13.80 -2.85 6.80
N TRP A 457 -13.53 -4.06 7.28
CA TRP A 457 -12.82 -4.27 8.54
C TRP A 457 -11.46 -3.54 8.54
N THR A 458 -10.79 -3.44 7.37
CA THR A 458 -9.54 -2.66 7.16
C THR A 458 -9.59 -1.23 7.71
N SER A 459 -10.73 -0.56 7.59
CA SER A 459 -10.88 0.88 7.84
C SER A 459 -10.93 1.25 9.32
N ASN A 460 -11.34 0.31 10.18
CA ASN A 460 -11.61 0.55 11.59
C ASN A 460 -10.69 -0.31 12.48
N VAL A 461 -9.40 0.04 12.50
CA VAL A 461 -8.38 -0.62 13.32
C VAL A 461 -8.65 -0.39 14.82
N HIS A 462 -9.46 -1.24 15.43
CA HIS A 462 -9.60 -1.35 16.90
C HIS A 462 -9.22 -2.76 17.35
N ARG A 463 -8.37 -2.85 18.38
CA ARG A 463 -7.80 -4.12 18.89
C ARG A 463 -8.83 -4.89 19.74
N GLY A 464 -9.80 -5.52 19.09
CA GLY A 464 -10.76 -6.43 19.73
C GLY A 464 -10.57 -7.87 19.25
N LYS A 465 -10.33 -8.82 20.17
CA LYS A 465 -10.28 -10.26 19.81
C LYS A 465 -11.70 -10.81 19.72
N LEU A 466 -12.22 -10.96 18.50
CA LEU A 466 -13.60 -11.35 18.23
C LEU A 466 -13.88 -12.82 18.56
N SER A 467 -15.07 -13.11 19.09
CA SER A 467 -15.53 -14.45 19.43
C SER A 467 -17.05 -14.42 19.54
N VAL A 468 -17.74 -15.11 18.63
CA VAL A 468 -19.19 -15.02 18.44
C VAL A 468 -19.79 -16.42 18.51
N ASP A 469 -20.93 -16.51 19.19
CA ASP A 469 -21.67 -17.74 19.44
C ASP A 469 -23.13 -17.53 18.93
N ILE A 470 -23.82 -18.62 18.55
CA ILE A 470 -25.30 -18.88 18.59
C ILE A 470 -26.16 -19.06 17.33
N ASN A 471 -27.24 -19.87 17.31
CA ASN A 471 -27.57 -21.26 17.74
C ASN A 471 -29.10 -21.50 17.60
N ILE A 472 -29.69 -22.25 16.64
CA ILE A 472 -31.12 -22.73 16.72
C ILE A 472 -31.54 -23.84 15.66
N ASN A 473 -32.34 -24.90 15.99
CA ASN A 473 -32.72 -26.11 15.14
C ASN A 473 -34.22 -26.61 15.31
N ASN A 474 -34.81 -27.67 14.69
CA ASN A 474 -34.92 -29.08 15.19
C ASN A 474 -36.01 -29.96 14.47
N GLY A 475 -35.94 -31.32 14.55
CA GLY A 475 -36.96 -32.24 13.97
C GLY A 475 -36.66 -33.76 13.78
N ARG A 476 -36.71 -34.58 14.85
CA ARG A 476 -36.91 -36.07 14.90
C ARG A 476 -36.29 -37.04 13.84
N GLY A 477 -35.44 -37.95 14.35
CA GLY A 477 -35.65 -39.41 14.26
C GLY A 477 -34.74 -40.23 13.33
N ARG A 478 -33.89 -41.11 13.93
CA ARG A 478 -32.82 -42.03 13.42
C ARG A 478 -33.29 -43.07 12.35
N ASN A 479 -32.50 -43.90 11.64
CA ASN A 479 -31.09 -44.38 11.68
C ASN A 479 -30.31 -44.13 10.36
N GLN A 480 -28.98 -44.34 10.41
CA GLN A 480 -27.95 -43.98 9.41
C GLN A 480 -28.20 -44.40 7.94
N THR A 481 -27.83 -43.47 7.06
CA THR A 481 -27.64 -43.51 5.60
C THR A 481 -26.98 -42.15 5.24
N ILE A 482 -26.54 -41.90 3.99
CA ILE A 482 -25.94 -40.62 3.51
C ILE A 482 -26.47 -39.42 4.31
N PRO A 483 -25.62 -38.57 4.95
CA PRO A 483 -25.97 -37.76 6.11
C PRO A 483 -27.36 -37.14 6.00
N ARG A 484 -28.25 -37.52 6.92
CA ARG A 484 -29.69 -37.70 6.60
C ARG A 484 -30.45 -36.43 6.19
N TYR A 485 -29.89 -35.26 6.47
CA TYR A 485 -30.35 -33.97 5.96
C TYR A 485 -30.28 -33.89 4.42
N LEU A 486 -29.23 -34.47 3.82
CA LEU A 486 -29.06 -34.58 2.37
C LEU A 486 -30.14 -35.49 1.72
N TRP A 487 -30.58 -36.57 2.39
CA TRP A 487 -31.28 -37.67 1.72
C TRP A 487 -32.67 -38.14 2.23
N LYS A 488 -33.09 -37.96 3.49
CA LYS A 488 -34.44 -38.42 3.92
C LYS A 488 -35.54 -37.62 3.22
N ASP A 489 -36.46 -38.16 2.43
CA ASP A 489 -36.88 -39.55 2.28
C ASP A 489 -37.32 -39.83 0.82
N LYS A 490 -37.14 -41.07 0.35
CA LYS A 490 -37.60 -41.51 -0.98
C LYS A 490 -39.10 -41.87 -1.02
N PHE A 491 -39.75 -41.93 0.14
CA PHE A 491 -41.17 -42.30 0.30
C PHE A 491 -42.00 -41.38 1.20
N ALA A 492 -41.41 -40.32 1.79
CA ALA A 492 -42.17 -39.30 2.51
C ALA A 492 -42.16 -37.96 1.73
N PHE A 493 -43.32 -37.60 1.17
CA PHE A 493 -43.58 -36.35 0.45
C PHE A 493 -43.61 -35.09 1.36
N SER A 494 -42.76 -35.04 2.39
CA SER A 494 -42.61 -33.89 3.28
C SER A 494 -41.14 -33.69 3.66
N LYS A 495 -40.41 -32.95 2.83
CA LYS A 495 -39.15 -32.30 3.20
C LYS A 495 -39.33 -30.79 3.09
N THR A 496 -39.12 -30.07 4.19
CA THR A 496 -38.76 -28.66 4.07
C THR A 496 -37.37 -28.60 3.45
N PHE A 497 -37.24 -27.85 2.35
CA PHE A 497 -35.95 -27.31 1.94
C PHE A 497 -35.51 -26.31 3.02
N LEU A 498 -34.21 -26.15 3.27
CA LEU A 498 -33.73 -25.24 4.32
C LEU A 498 -34.05 -23.77 3.97
N PRO A 499 -35.09 -23.10 4.54
CA PRO A 499 -35.47 -21.73 4.24
C PRO A 499 -34.36 -20.70 4.36
N ALA A 500 -33.32 -20.91 5.17
CA ALA A 500 -32.34 -19.86 5.43
C ALA A 500 -30.91 -20.36 5.71
N VAL A 501 -29.95 -19.49 5.39
CA VAL A 501 -28.60 -19.52 5.96
C VAL A 501 -28.32 -18.14 6.55
N ALA A 502 -27.68 -18.08 7.72
CA ALA A 502 -27.43 -16.83 8.43
C ALA A 502 -25.96 -16.69 8.86
N ASN A 503 -25.40 -15.50 8.71
CA ASN A 503 -24.06 -15.13 9.18
C ASN A 503 -24.21 -14.13 10.34
N VAL A 504 -23.73 -14.48 11.52
CA VAL A 504 -23.70 -13.58 12.68
C VAL A 504 -22.31 -13.01 12.82
N VAL A 505 -22.21 -11.68 12.77
CA VAL A 505 -20.98 -10.93 12.98
C VAL A 505 -21.16 -10.06 14.22
N GLN A 506 -20.18 -10.11 15.12
CA GLN A 506 -20.12 -9.21 16.28
C GLN A 506 -18.99 -8.19 16.07
N ASP A 507 -19.01 -7.10 16.81
CA ASP A 507 -17.80 -6.37 17.17
C ASP A 507 -17.70 -6.28 18.70
N ARG A 508 -16.63 -6.84 19.24
CA ARG A 508 -16.35 -6.85 20.67
C ARG A 508 -15.88 -5.49 21.21
N ALA A 509 -15.38 -4.60 20.36
CA ALA A 509 -14.95 -3.27 20.79
C ALA A 509 -16.15 -2.34 21.05
N SER A 510 -17.18 -2.42 20.21
CA SER A 510 -18.45 -1.67 20.37
C SER A 510 -19.57 -2.43 21.10
N ASP A 511 -19.38 -3.73 21.37
CA ASP A 511 -20.42 -4.67 21.84
C ASP A 511 -21.66 -4.71 20.92
N SER A 512 -21.45 -4.43 19.63
CA SER A 512 -22.49 -4.48 18.60
C SER A 512 -22.54 -5.85 17.93
N SER A 513 -23.71 -6.23 17.42
CA SER A 513 -23.91 -7.52 16.74
C SER A 513 -25.02 -7.43 15.70
N ILE A 514 -24.82 -8.15 14.60
CA ILE A 514 -25.74 -8.22 13.48
C ILE A 514 -25.89 -9.67 13.02
N ALA A 515 -27.14 -10.06 12.71
CA ALA A 515 -27.42 -11.29 12.00
C ALA A 515 -27.83 -10.95 10.57
N ILE A 516 -27.11 -11.49 9.59
CA ILE A 516 -27.37 -11.31 8.16
C ILE A 516 -27.96 -12.62 7.65
N VAL A 517 -29.20 -12.59 7.17
CA VAL A 517 -29.99 -13.79 6.86
C VAL A 517 -30.31 -13.80 5.37
N GLN A 518 -29.90 -14.86 4.68
CA GLN A 518 -30.32 -15.14 3.31
C GLN A 518 -31.40 -16.21 3.30
N VAL A 519 -32.49 -15.94 2.57
CA VAL A 519 -33.54 -16.92 2.28
C VAL A 519 -33.03 -17.89 1.22
N ASN A 520 -32.73 -19.12 1.62
CA ASN A 520 -32.12 -20.18 0.81
C ASN A 520 -33.21 -21.04 0.11
N ILE A 521 -34.17 -20.38 -0.54
CA ILE A 521 -35.23 -21.02 -1.32
C ILE A 521 -35.18 -20.45 -2.75
N PRO A 522 -35.00 -21.29 -3.79
CA PRO A 522 -34.92 -20.82 -5.16
C PRO A 522 -36.31 -20.47 -5.70
N GLU A 523 -36.36 -19.58 -6.70
CA GLU A 523 -37.56 -19.22 -7.47
C GLU A 523 -38.68 -18.52 -6.68
N LEU A 524 -38.38 -17.97 -5.51
CA LEU A 524 -39.34 -17.16 -4.74
C LEU A 524 -39.72 -15.88 -5.49
N THR A 525 -40.99 -15.51 -5.44
CA THR A 525 -41.39 -14.13 -5.70
C THR A 525 -41.00 -13.22 -4.53
N ARG A 526 -40.87 -11.91 -4.77
CA ARG A 526 -40.57 -10.93 -3.71
C ARG A 526 -41.61 -10.90 -2.59
N GLU A 527 -42.86 -11.27 -2.88
CA GLU A 527 -43.93 -11.37 -1.87
C GLU A 527 -43.82 -12.64 -1.03
N GLU A 528 -43.33 -13.75 -1.61
CA GLU A 528 -43.07 -14.98 -0.85
C GLU A 528 -41.81 -14.83 0.00
N ALA A 529 -40.73 -14.26 -0.54
CA ALA A 529 -39.50 -13.98 0.20
C ALA A 529 -39.75 -13.10 1.44
N ARG A 530 -40.60 -12.06 1.32
CA ARG A 530 -41.01 -11.23 2.46
C ARG A 530 -41.70 -11.98 3.59
N LYS A 531 -42.33 -13.14 3.34
CA LYS A 531 -42.94 -13.97 4.40
C LYS A 531 -41.88 -14.70 5.25
N HIS A 532 -40.64 -14.78 4.77
CA HIS A 532 -39.49 -15.33 5.49
C HIS A 532 -38.66 -14.25 6.21
N VAL A 533 -39.00 -12.96 6.06
CA VAL A 533 -38.37 -11.86 6.80
C VAL A 533 -39.03 -11.74 8.17
N LEU A 534 -38.30 -12.06 9.23
CA LEU A 534 -38.84 -12.16 10.59
C LEU A 534 -38.48 -10.97 11.51
N CYS A 535 -37.67 -10.03 11.02
CA CYS A 535 -37.18 -8.85 11.75
C CYS A 535 -37.32 -7.58 10.90
N THR A 536 -37.00 -6.41 11.46
CA THR A 536 -36.85 -5.19 10.68
C THR A 536 -35.54 -5.27 9.90
N ASP A 537 -35.61 -5.19 8.57
CA ASP A 537 -34.41 -5.16 7.72
C ASP A 537 -33.64 -3.85 7.94
N ILE A 538 -32.39 -3.97 8.41
CA ILE A 538 -31.50 -2.84 8.68
C ILE A 538 -30.31 -2.75 7.71
N CYS A 539 -30.23 -3.57 6.64
CA CYS A 539 -29.03 -3.64 5.79
C CYS A 539 -28.59 -2.27 5.21
N ASP A 540 -29.54 -1.42 4.84
CA ASP A 540 -29.28 -0.08 4.28
C ASP A 540 -28.73 0.92 5.31
N ASN A 541 -28.84 0.64 6.63
CA ASN A 541 -28.34 1.50 7.70
C ASN A 541 -26.90 1.18 8.13
N ILE A 542 -26.22 0.28 7.40
CA ILE A 542 -24.91 -0.25 7.76
C ILE A 542 -23.97 0.03 6.59
N ASP A 543 -23.06 1.00 6.76
CA ASP A 543 -22.26 1.61 5.69
C ASP A 543 -21.56 0.61 4.76
N TRP A 544 -21.19 -0.58 5.27
CA TRP A 544 -20.50 -1.63 4.51
C TRP A 544 -21.39 -2.67 3.85
N ILE A 545 -22.60 -2.84 4.37
CA ILE A 545 -23.59 -3.71 3.73
C ILE A 545 -24.34 -2.90 2.68
N ALA A 546 -24.73 -1.66 2.98
CA ALA A 546 -25.58 -0.79 2.16
C ALA A 546 -25.36 -0.97 0.63
N GLY A 547 -26.44 -1.28 -0.08
CA GLY A 547 -26.37 -1.62 -1.50
C GLY A 547 -27.74 -2.01 -2.07
N PRO A 548 -28.05 -1.65 -3.32
CA PRO A 548 -29.43 -1.66 -3.83
C PRO A 548 -30.03 -3.05 -4.13
N GLU A 549 -29.34 -4.14 -3.81
CA GLU A 549 -29.60 -5.47 -4.40
C GLU A 549 -29.85 -6.61 -3.38
N TRP A 550 -29.75 -6.37 -2.07
CA TRP A 550 -29.93 -7.41 -1.04
C TRP A 550 -31.29 -8.11 -1.09
N ASN A 551 -32.35 -7.32 -1.30
CA ASN A 551 -33.73 -7.79 -1.38
C ASN A 551 -34.14 -8.27 -2.81
N ASP A 552 -33.16 -8.61 -3.66
CA ASP A 552 -33.36 -9.23 -4.97
C ASP A 552 -33.39 -10.77 -4.86
N VAL A 553 -34.51 -11.36 -5.27
CA VAL A 553 -34.74 -12.81 -5.25
C VAL A 553 -33.88 -13.56 -6.27
N ASP A 554 -33.52 -12.97 -7.40
CA ASP A 554 -32.71 -13.64 -8.43
C ASP A 554 -31.23 -13.71 -8.02
N ARG A 555 -30.81 -12.84 -7.07
CA ARG A 555 -29.47 -12.81 -6.49
C ARG A 555 -29.37 -13.52 -5.14
N GLY A 556 -30.49 -13.89 -4.53
CA GLY A 556 -30.54 -14.45 -3.18
C GLY A 556 -31.04 -13.41 -2.19
N TYR A 557 -32.33 -13.51 -1.84
CA TYR A 557 -32.97 -12.52 -0.96
C TYR A 557 -32.33 -12.53 0.43
N THR A 558 -31.67 -11.44 0.78
CA THR A 558 -30.88 -11.28 2.01
C THR A 558 -31.36 -10.03 2.76
N PHE A 559 -31.47 -10.14 4.08
CA PHE A 559 -31.88 -9.06 4.97
C PHE A 559 -31.06 -9.09 6.26
N CYS A 560 -31.01 -7.96 6.97
CA CYS A 560 -30.20 -7.81 8.17
C CYS A 560 -31.09 -7.57 9.38
N CYS A 561 -30.85 -8.30 10.47
CA CYS A 561 -31.54 -8.10 11.74
C CYS A 561 -30.61 -7.46 12.77
N SER A 562 -31.15 -6.55 13.59
CA SER A 562 -30.56 -6.30 14.90
C SER A 562 -30.62 -7.59 15.73
N MET A 563 -29.57 -7.89 16.52
CA MET A 563 -29.51 -9.16 17.25
C MET A 563 -30.72 -9.37 18.18
N LYS A 564 -31.20 -8.30 18.83
CA LYS A 564 -32.43 -8.32 19.66
C LYS A 564 -33.70 -8.70 18.88
N GLU A 565 -33.82 -8.29 17.62
CA GLU A 565 -34.95 -8.67 16.79
C GLU A 565 -34.78 -10.06 16.20
N PHE A 566 -33.57 -10.48 15.87
CA PHE A 566 -33.25 -11.87 15.50
C PHE A 566 -33.64 -12.82 16.65
N GLU A 567 -33.24 -12.50 17.88
CA GLU A 567 -33.63 -13.23 19.09
C GLU A 567 -35.15 -13.22 19.33
N LYS A 568 -35.85 -12.13 19.03
CA LYS A 568 -37.32 -12.12 19.15
C LYS A 568 -37.98 -12.95 18.05
N ALA A 569 -37.52 -12.80 16.82
CA ALA A 569 -38.03 -13.42 15.60
C ALA A 569 -38.08 -14.95 15.68
N PHE A 570 -37.01 -15.53 16.22
CA PHE A 570 -36.86 -16.98 16.34
C PHE A 570 -37.18 -17.54 17.75
N GLY A 571 -37.74 -16.72 18.65
CA GLY A 571 -38.46 -17.21 19.85
C GLY A 571 -37.71 -17.22 21.19
N TYR A 572 -36.65 -16.43 21.37
CA TYR A 572 -35.88 -16.38 22.61
C TYR A 572 -36.58 -15.50 23.67
N THR A 573 -36.59 -15.92 24.95
CA THR A 573 -37.54 -15.40 25.97
C THR A 573 -36.94 -14.60 27.15
N ARG A 574 -35.65 -14.25 27.17
CA ARG A 574 -35.03 -13.48 28.29
C ARG A 574 -34.06 -12.38 27.79
N PRO A 575 -34.05 -11.17 28.40
CA PRO A 575 -33.07 -10.14 28.09
C PRO A 575 -31.65 -10.55 28.52
N ILE A 576 -30.65 -10.15 27.75
CA ILE A 576 -29.29 -10.70 27.82
C ILE A 576 -28.33 -9.71 28.49
N THR A 577 -27.46 -10.26 29.35
CA THR A 577 -26.21 -9.62 29.77
C THR A 577 -25.08 -10.66 29.79
N GLY A 578 -23.99 -10.37 29.08
CA GLY A 578 -22.75 -11.13 29.16
C GLY A 578 -22.61 -12.35 28.22
N MET A 579 -21.33 -12.65 27.98
CA MET A 579 -20.73 -13.51 26.94
C MET A 579 -21.07 -15.02 26.95
N LYS A 580 -22.14 -15.46 27.64
CA LYS A 580 -22.33 -16.90 27.99
C LYS A 580 -23.76 -17.46 27.95
N ARG A 581 -24.75 -16.76 27.38
CA ARG A 581 -26.16 -17.17 27.59
C ARG A 581 -27.09 -17.33 26.40
N VAL A 582 -26.77 -16.82 25.22
CA VAL A 582 -27.64 -17.07 24.07
C VAL A 582 -27.51 -18.54 23.59
N LEU A 583 -26.41 -19.25 23.92
CA LEU A 583 -26.08 -20.61 23.43
C LEU A 583 -27.08 -21.71 23.80
N PHE A 584 -27.91 -21.47 24.82
CA PHE A 584 -28.63 -22.54 25.52
C PHE A 584 -29.85 -23.09 24.81
N ASP A 585 -30.25 -22.51 23.68
CA ASP A 585 -31.26 -23.08 22.80
C ASP A 585 -30.73 -23.10 21.38
N ALA A 586 -29.93 -24.11 21.02
CA ALA A 586 -29.70 -24.48 19.63
C ALA A 586 -30.95 -25.06 18.96
N SER A 587 -32.16 -24.69 19.38
CA SER A 587 -33.31 -25.60 19.39
C SER A 587 -34.64 -25.13 18.76
N LEU A 588 -34.72 -23.95 18.12
CA LEU A 588 -35.99 -23.39 17.59
C LEU A 588 -36.04 -22.81 16.14
N ILE A 589 -35.05 -22.96 15.24
CA ILE A 589 -35.26 -22.73 13.77
C ILE A 589 -35.40 -24.09 13.09
N PRO A 590 -36.60 -24.50 12.69
CA PRO A 590 -36.75 -25.56 11.71
C PRO A 590 -35.99 -25.16 10.44
N ASP A 591 -35.08 -26.03 10.01
CA ASP A 591 -34.54 -26.03 8.65
C ASP A 591 -33.64 -24.82 8.28
N SER A 592 -32.63 -24.46 9.09
CA SER A 592 -31.60 -23.47 8.68
C SER A 592 -30.17 -23.83 9.09
N PHE A 593 -29.17 -23.17 8.51
CA PHE A 593 -27.75 -23.28 8.88
C PHE A 593 -27.15 -21.94 9.32
N LEU A 594 -26.21 -21.98 10.27
CA LEU A 594 -25.61 -20.79 10.89
C LEU A 594 -24.08 -20.76 10.77
N VAL A 595 -23.57 -19.62 10.32
CA VAL A 595 -22.16 -19.24 10.29
C VAL A 595 -21.92 -18.17 11.34
N LEU A 596 -20.92 -18.36 12.20
CA LEU A 596 -20.56 -17.39 13.25
C LEU A 596 -19.12 -16.94 13.04
N THR A 597 -18.93 -15.61 12.99
CA THR A 597 -17.68 -14.98 12.59
C THR A 597 -17.24 -13.86 13.52
#